data_AF-A0A5P0ZS79-F1
#
_entry.id   AF-A0A5P0ZS79-F1
#
_cell.length_a   1.000
_cell.length_b   1.000
_cell.length_c   1.000
_cell.angle_alpha   90.00
_cell.angle_beta   90.00
_cell.angle_gamma   90.00
#
_symmetry.space_group_name_H-M   'P 1'
#
loop_
_entity.id
_entity.type
_entity.pdbx_description
1 polymer ?
#
loop_
_entity_poly.entity_id
_entity_poly.type
_entity_poly.pdbx_seq_one_letter_code
_entity_poly.pdbx_strand_id
1 'polypeptide(L)'
;MGTTIQAWSPFQYGMFEGTFIGSDKFPELNKKLQELADKYGVSKNAIATAWILRHPAEIQVIIGTMNPDHIKDSAAGSDVELTKQEWYDVYFAAGNDLP
;
A
#
# COMPACT_ATOMS: atom_id res chain seq x y z
N MET A 1 22.37 15.00 10.18
CA MET A 1 22.09 14.04 9.09
C MET A 1 21.01 13.10 9.61
N GLY A 2 19.90 12.96 8.90
CA GLY A 2 18.80 12.07 9.29
C GLY A 2 18.96 10.66 8.71
N THR A 3 18.20 9.70 9.23
CA THR A 3 18.11 8.33 8.70
C THR A 3 16.83 8.19 7.89
N THR A 4 16.93 7.73 6.65
CA THR A 4 15.76 7.41 5.80
C THR A 4 15.36 5.95 5.99
N ILE A 5 14.08 5.73 6.28
CA ILE A 5 13.52 4.39 6.44
C ILE A 5 13.16 3.82 5.07
N GLN A 6 13.53 2.56 4.82
CA GLN A 6 13.13 1.86 3.60
C GLN A 6 12.22 0.67 3.96
N ALA A 7 11.02 0.65 3.39
CA ALA A 7 10.08 -0.45 3.53
C ALA A 7 10.39 -1.53 2.49
N TRP A 8 10.77 -2.71 2.98
CA TRP A 8 10.95 -3.91 2.17
C TRP A 8 9.71 -4.81 2.26
N SER A 9 9.48 -5.62 1.22
CA SER A 9 8.30 -6.50 1.12
C SER A 9 6.95 -5.79 1.34
N PRO A 10 6.71 -4.62 0.71
CA PRO A 10 5.55 -3.77 1.00
C PRO A 10 4.19 -4.42 0.71
N PHE A 11 4.15 -5.50 -0.07
CA PHE A 11 2.93 -6.17 -0.51
C PHE A 11 2.79 -7.61 0.02
N GLN A 12 3.81 -8.14 0.70
CA GLN A 12 3.82 -9.52 1.17
C GLN A 12 3.08 -9.63 2.51
N TYR A 13 2.40 -10.75 2.72
CA TYR A 13 1.93 -11.15 4.04
C TYR A 13 2.50 -12.54 4.36
N GLY A 14 2.89 -12.73 5.62
CA GLY A 14 3.59 -13.94 6.04
C GLY A 14 4.95 -14.12 5.35
N MET A 15 5.65 -15.19 5.69
CA MET A 15 6.97 -15.48 5.10
C MET A 15 6.89 -16.17 3.73
N PHE A 16 5.79 -16.90 3.47
CA PHE A 16 5.62 -17.73 2.25
C PHE A 16 4.21 -17.65 1.66
N GLU A 17 3.37 -16.74 2.14
CA GLU A 17 1.93 -16.74 1.83
C GLU A 17 1.56 -15.82 0.64
N GLY A 18 2.56 -15.12 0.09
CA GLY A 18 2.44 -14.29 -1.10
C GLY A 18 1.93 -12.89 -0.79
N THR A 19 1.23 -12.28 -1.75
CA THR A 19 0.76 -10.90 -1.64
C THR A 19 -0.61 -10.80 -0.98
N PHE A 20 -0.83 -9.79 -0.12
CA PHE A 20 -2.17 -9.53 0.41
C PHE A 20 -3.10 -8.95 -0.66
N ILE A 21 -2.53 -8.33 -1.69
CA ILE A 21 -3.27 -7.74 -2.81
C ILE A 21 -3.88 -8.85 -3.66
N GLY A 22 -5.20 -8.79 -3.84
CA GLY A 22 -6.00 -9.79 -4.54
C GLY A 22 -6.25 -11.08 -3.76
N SER A 23 -5.81 -11.17 -2.50
CA SER A 23 -5.96 -12.39 -1.69
C SER A 23 -7.33 -12.48 -1.03
N ASP A 24 -7.97 -13.64 -1.16
CA ASP A 24 -9.24 -13.97 -0.50
C ASP A 24 -9.14 -14.01 1.03
N LYS A 25 -7.92 -14.03 1.59
CA LYS A 25 -7.69 -13.95 3.03
C LYS A 25 -7.93 -12.55 3.60
N PHE A 26 -7.87 -11.52 2.76
CA PHE A 26 -8.04 -10.12 3.19
C PHE A 26 -9.14 -9.44 2.35
N PRO A 27 -10.40 -9.92 2.41
CA PRO A 27 -11.46 -9.42 1.54
C PRO A 27 -11.80 -7.95 1.83
N GLU A 28 -11.90 -7.57 3.11
CA GLU A 28 -12.22 -6.19 3.51
C GLU A 28 -11.11 -5.21 3.13
N LEU A 29 -9.85 -5.58 3.37
CA LEU A 29 -8.71 -4.80 2.92
C LEU A 29 -8.72 -4.64 1.40
N ASN A 30 -8.89 -5.72 0.64
CA ASN A 30 -8.88 -5.66 -0.81
C ASN A 30 -10.06 -4.87 -1.39
N LYS A 31 -11.20 -4.88 -0.72
CA LYS A 31 -12.34 -4.03 -1.04
C LYS A 31 -12.00 -2.56 -0.79
N LYS A 32 -11.45 -2.21 0.36
CA LYS A 32 -11.03 -0.83 0.67
C LYS A 32 -9.97 -0.32 -0.31
N LEU A 33 -8.97 -1.16 -0.62
CA LEU A 33 -7.95 -0.84 -1.63
C LEU A 33 -8.57 -0.62 -3.01
N GLN A 34 -9.58 -1.42 -3.40
CA GLN A 34 -10.29 -1.22 -4.67
C GLN A 34 -11.06 0.10 -4.68
N GLU A 35 -11.81 0.41 -3.63
CA GLU A 35 -12.59 1.66 -3.52
C GLU A 35 -11.70 2.89 -3.70
N LEU A 36 -10.51 2.89 -3.07
CA LEU A 36 -9.53 3.98 -3.22
C LEU A 36 -8.86 3.95 -4.59
N ALA A 37 -8.53 2.76 -5.11
CA ALA A 37 -7.96 2.61 -6.45
C ALA A 37 -8.88 3.24 -7.52
N ASP A 38 -10.18 2.96 -7.43
CA ASP A 38 -11.20 3.53 -8.31
C ASP A 38 -11.30 5.05 -8.15
N LYS A 39 -11.30 5.54 -6.90
CA LYS A 39 -11.35 6.98 -6.60
C LYS A 39 -10.17 7.75 -7.20
N TYR A 40 -8.97 7.22 -7.07
CA TYR A 40 -7.73 7.88 -7.50
C TYR A 40 -7.31 7.52 -8.93
N GLY A 41 -8.00 6.58 -9.59
CA GLY A 41 -7.69 6.14 -10.95
C GLY A 41 -6.37 5.38 -11.05
N VAL A 42 -6.01 4.63 -10.01
CA VAL A 42 -4.75 3.87 -9.91
C VAL A 42 -5.00 2.41 -9.55
N SER A 43 -3.94 1.60 -9.42
CA SER A 43 -4.03 0.20 -9.01
C SER A 43 -4.12 0.04 -7.48
N LYS A 44 -4.54 -1.14 -6.99
CA LYS A 44 -4.42 -1.48 -5.55
C LYS A 44 -2.97 -1.42 -5.05
N ASN A 45 -2.01 -1.78 -5.91
CA ASN A 45 -0.57 -1.68 -5.58
C ASN A 45 -0.18 -0.23 -5.33
N ALA A 46 -0.64 0.70 -6.18
CA ALA A 46 -0.42 2.13 -5.99
C ALA A 46 -1.00 2.62 -4.66
N ILE A 47 -2.23 2.20 -4.30
CA ILE A 47 -2.83 2.59 -3.01
C ILE A 47 -2.04 2.03 -1.83
N ALA A 48 -1.58 0.78 -1.89
CA ALA A 48 -0.74 0.19 -0.86
C ALA A 48 0.61 0.94 -0.72
N THR A 49 1.23 1.33 -1.85
CA THR A 49 2.41 2.20 -1.85
C THR A 49 2.11 3.55 -1.21
N ALA A 50 1.04 4.22 -1.63
CA ALA A 50 0.62 5.53 -1.12
C ALA A 50 0.35 5.50 0.39
N TRP A 51 -0.23 4.41 0.88
CA TRP A 51 -0.44 4.20 2.31
C TRP A 51 0.87 4.21 3.10
N ILE A 52 1.93 3.55 2.61
CA ILE A 52 3.25 3.58 3.25
C ILE A 52 3.88 4.97 3.14
N LEU A 53 3.85 5.58 1.94
CA LEU A 53 4.46 6.88 1.67
C LEU A 53 3.81 8.02 2.46
N ARG A 54 2.53 7.87 2.83
CA ARG A 54 1.79 8.87 3.61
C ARG A 54 2.30 9.01 5.05
N HIS A 55 3.07 8.04 5.55
CA HIS A 55 3.61 8.05 6.90
C HIS A 55 4.57 9.25 7.09
N PRO A 56 4.49 9.99 8.22
CA PRO A 56 5.29 11.21 8.43
C PRO A 56 6.82 10.99 8.53
N ALA A 57 7.28 9.73 8.55
CA ALA A 57 8.69 9.38 8.62
C ALA A 57 9.40 9.35 7.25
N GLU A 58 8.76 9.84 6.18
CA GLU A 58 9.33 9.93 4.84
C GLU A 58 9.92 8.59 4.35
N ILE A 59 9.11 7.54 4.49
CA ILE A 59 9.50 6.17 4.15
C ILE A 59 9.68 6.02 2.64
N GLN A 60 10.71 5.31 2.20
CA GLN A 60 10.87 4.89 0.81
C GLN A 60 10.39 3.45 0.61
N VAL A 61 9.56 3.21 -0.41
CA VAL A 61 9.07 1.87 -0.74
C VAL A 61 10.01 1.20 -1.74
N ILE A 62 10.50 0.00 -1.41
CA ILE A 62 11.31 -0.81 -2.33
C ILE A 62 10.40 -1.72 -3.15
N ILE A 63 10.37 -1.50 -4.46
CA ILE A 63 9.65 -2.34 -5.44
C ILE A 63 10.59 -3.46 -5.91
N GLY A 64 10.26 -4.71 -5.59
CA GLY A 64 11.11 -5.88 -5.90
C GLY A 64 10.79 -6.60 -7.22
N THR A 65 9.76 -6.19 -7.95
CA THR A 65 9.40 -6.78 -9.25
C THR A 65 10.32 -6.27 -10.35
N MET A 66 10.65 -7.15 -11.32
CA MET A 66 11.38 -6.77 -12.53
C MET A 66 10.45 -6.50 -13.73
N ASN A 67 9.13 -6.69 -13.57
CA ASN A 67 8.16 -6.39 -14.62
C ASN A 67 7.97 -4.86 -14.73
N PRO A 68 8.30 -4.21 -15.86
CA PRO A 68 8.20 -2.76 -16.00
C PRO A 68 6.79 -2.20 -15.80
N ASP A 69 5.75 -2.93 -16.17
CA ASP A 69 4.38 -2.46 -16.02
C ASP A 69 3.98 -2.48 -14.54
N HIS A 70 4.35 -3.53 -13.80
CA HIS A 70 4.13 -3.58 -12.35
C HIS A 70 4.96 -2.54 -11.58
N ILE A 71 6.16 -2.19 -12.08
CA ILE A 71 6.96 -1.10 -11.53
C ILE A 71 6.20 0.21 -11.68
N LYS A 72 5.72 0.54 -12.88
CA LYS A 72 4.94 1.76 -13.14
C LYS A 72 3.67 1.80 -12.30
N ASP A 73 2.93 0.69 -12.25
CA ASP A 73 1.69 0.58 -11.49
C ASP A 73 1.90 0.83 -9.99
N SER A 74 3.00 0.35 -9.43
CA SER A 74 3.32 0.55 -8.01
C SER A 74 3.86 1.95 -7.74
N ALA A 75 4.67 2.48 -8.68
CA ALA A 75 5.26 3.82 -8.61
C ALA A 75 4.20 4.92 -8.69
N ALA A 76 3.11 4.72 -9.43
CA ALA A 76 1.97 5.66 -9.47
C ALA A 76 1.41 6.03 -8.08
N GLY A 77 1.66 5.19 -7.06
CA GLY A 77 1.31 5.50 -5.68
C GLY A 77 2.06 6.71 -5.09
N SER A 78 3.19 7.14 -5.67
CA SER A 78 3.89 8.36 -5.22
C SER A 78 3.13 9.65 -5.51
N ASP A 79 2.22 9.60 -6.50
CA ASP A 79 1.43 10.75 -6.93
C ASP A 79 0.07 10.81 -6.22
N VAL A 80 -0.23 9.84 -5.36
CA VAL A 80 -1.49 9.73 -4.62
C VAL A 80 -1.32 10.28 -3.20
N GLU A 81 -2.05 11.35 -2.90
CA GLU A 81 -2.15 11.88 -1.55
C GLU A 81 -3.42 11.37 -0.86
N LEU A 82 -3.26 10.34 -0.02
CA LEU A 82 -4.34 9.87 0.85
C LEU A 82 -4.64 10.90 1.93
N THR A 83 -5.93 11.14 2.17
CA THR A 83 -6.36 11.87 3.38
C THR A 83 -6.03 11.05 4.62
N LYS A 84 -5.99 11.71 5.78
CA LYS A 84 -5.79 11.02 7.07
C LYS A 84 -6.87 9.96 7.31
N GLN A 85 -8.12 10.27 6.95
CA GLN A 85 -9.23 9.34 7.13
C GLN A 85 -9.02 8.09 6.27
N GLU A 86 -8.69 8.24 5.00
CA GLU A 86 -8.46 7.09 4.10
C GLU A 86 -7.28 6.24 4.54
N TRP A 87 -6.23 6.88 5.07
CA TRP A 87 -5.10 6.16 5.66
C TRP A 87 -5.56 5.25 6.82
N TYR A 88 -6.38 5.79 7.73
CA TYR A 88 -6.96 5.00 8.82
C TYR A 88 -7.98 3.98 8.34
N ASP A 89 -8.79 4.28 7.32
CA ASP A 89 -9.75 3.33 6.75
C ASP A 89 -9.06 2.07 6.21
N VAL A 90 -7.89 2.22 5.55
CA VAL A 90 -7.06 1.08 5.14
C VAL A 90 -6.51 0.33 6.36
N TYR A 91 -6.06 1.05 7.39
CA TYR A 91 -5.55 0.44 8.62
C TYR A 91 -6.60 -0.40 9.34
N PHE A 92 -7.83 0.11 9.46
CA PHE A 92 -8.98 -0.60 10.03
C PHE A 92 -9.42 -1.78 9.15
N ALA A 93 -9.45 -1.60 7.82
CA ALA A 93 -9.80 -2.68 6.90
C ALA A 93 -8.79 -3.85 6.91
N ALA A 94 -7.56 -3.60 7.35
CA ALA A 94 -6.56 -4.63 7.63
C ALA A 94 -6.79 -5.38 8.96
N GLY A 95 -7.82 -5.03 9.72
CA GLY A 95 -8.20 -5.68 10.97
C GLY A 95 -7.51 -5.14 12.23
N ASN A 96 -6.95 -3.93 12.17
CA ASN A 96 -6.33 -3.27 13.32
C ASN A 96 -7.33 -2.33 14.02
N ASP A 97 -7.15 -2.11 15.32
CA ASP A 97 -7.87 -1.11 16.10
C ASP A 97 -6.95 0.06 16.46
N LEU A 98 -7.51 1.25 16.72
CA LEU A 98 -6.76 2.34 17.33
C LEU A 98 -6.69 2.12 18.86
N PRO A 99 -5.54 2.40 19.50
CA PRO A 99 -5.40 2.35 20.96
C PRO A 99 -6.32 3.30 21.71
#